data_AF-A0A972LQU7-F1
#
_entry.id   AF-A0A972LQU7-F1
#
_cell.length_a   1.000
_cell.length_b   1.000
_cell.length_c   1.000
_cell.angle_alpha   90.00
_cell.angle_beta   90.00
_cell.angle_gamma   90.00
#
_symmetry.space_group_name_H-M   'P 1'
#
loop_
_entity.id
_entity.type
_entity.pdbx_description
1 polymer ?
#
loop_
_entity_poly.entity_id
_entity_poly.type
_entity_poly.pdbx_seq_one_letter_code
_entity_poly.pdbx_strand_id
1 'polypeptide(L)'
;MAAKTFRLKRRLTKAAIQYMGKAGLSLTPACEQLMVKFIDTGIKRMEIAQLFDDESKIRLAEDNLKKFIREVRGETSTQGTFPVVEEGSIQGALKKIQSLWPYS
;
A
#
# COMPACT_ATOMS: atom_id res chain seq x y z
N MET A 1 -16.11 8.25 -14.65
CA MET A 1 -15.61 7.44 -13.50
C MET A 1 -14.24 6.84 -13.76
N ALA A 2 -14.01 6.07 -14.84
CA ALA A 2 -12.73 5.40 -15.10
C ALA A 2 -11.47 6.30 -15.02
N ALA A 3 -11.54 7.54 -15.53
CA ALA A 3 -10.41 8.48 -15.47
C ALA A 3 -10.04 8.91 -14.03
N LYS A 4 -11.01 8.99 -13.12
CA LYS A 4 -10.77 9.37 -11.71
C LYS A 4 -10.12 8.22 -10.94
N THR A 5 -10.64 7.01 -11.09
CA THR A 5 -10.06 5.78 -10.53
C THR A 5 -8.63 5.58 -11.00
N PHE A 6 -8.35 5.83 -12.28
CA PHE A 6 -6.99 5.77 -12.83
C PHE A 6 -6.05 6.79 -12.18
N ARG A 7 -6.49 8.04 -11.98
CA ARG A 7 -5.69 9.08 -11.30
C ARG A 7 -5.39 8.70 -9.85
N LEU A 8 -6.39 8.21 -9.12
CA LEU A 8 -6.23 7.78 -7.74
C LEU A 8 -5.27 6.58 -7.64
N LYS A 9 -5.42 5.57 -8.51
CA LYS A 9 -4.49 4.44 -8.61
C LYS A 9 -3.06 4.90 -8.85
N ARG A 10 -2.85 5.76 -9.85
CA ARG A 10 -1.53 6.31 -10.14
C ARG A 10 -0.94 7.06 -8.95
N ARG A 11 -1.75 7.83 -8.23
CA ARG A 11 -1.34 8.59 -7.04
C ARG A 11 -0.90 7.65 -5.91
N LEU A 12 -1.75 6.70 -5.53
CA LEU A 12 -1.47 5.74 -4.45
C LEU A 12 -0.29 4.81 -4.78
N THR A 13 -0.19 4.34 -6.03
CA THR A 13 0.97 3.54 -6.48
C THR A 13 2.25 4.36 -6.42
N LYS A 14 2.24 5.62 -6.87
CA LYS A 14 3.41 6.50 -6.77
C LYS A 14 3.81 6.74 -5.32
N ALA A 15 2.85 6.99 -4.43
CA ALA A 15 3.10 7.16 -3.00
C ALA A 15 3.74 5.89 -2.40
N ALA A 16 3.19 4.71 -2.71
CA ALA A 16 3.73 3.44 -2.25
C ALA A 16 5.18 3.24 -2.71
N ILE A 17 5.48 3.40 -4.01
CA ILE A 17 6.84 3.27 -4.54
C ILE A 17 7.81 4.25 -3.87
N GLN A 18 7.40 5.52 -3.69
CA GLN A 18 8.22 6.51 -3.01
C GLN A 18 8.51 6.14 -1.56
N TYR A 19 7.51 5.65 -0.82
CA TYR A 19 7.69 5.21 0.56
C TYR A 19 8.56 3.96 0.66
N MET A 20 8.43 3.00 -0.27
CA MET A 20 9.31 1.82 -0.34
C MET A 20 10.76 2.24 -0.58
N GLY A 21 11.00 3.14 -1.54
CA GLY A 21 12.33 3.68 -1.80
C GLY A 21 12.92 4.42 -0.60
N LYS A 22 12.12 5.25 0.09
CA LYS A 22 12.54 5.92 1.35
C LYS A 22 12.81 4.94 2.49
N ALA A 23 12.13 3.79 2.50
CA ALA A 23 12.34 2.73 3.47
C ALA A 23 13.57 1.85 3.16
N GLY A 24 14.21 2.06 2.00
CA GLY A 24 15.35 1.26 1.55
C GLY A 24 14.96 -0.15 1.10
N LEU A 25 13.71 -0.34 0.67
CA LEU A 25 13.16 -1.65 0.30
C LEU A 25 13.20 -1.87 -1.21
N SER A 26 13.51 -3.10 -1.62
CA SER A 26 13.44 -3.56 -3.01
C SER A 26 12.37 -4.63 -3.15
N LEU A 27 11.42 -4.42 -4.06
CA LEU A 27 10.34 -5.37 -4.32
C LEU A 27 10.77 -6.40 -5.37
N THR A 28 10.41 -7.65 -5.14
CA THR A 28 10.37 -8.65 -6.22
C THR A 28 9.14 -8.42 -7.11
N PRO A 29 9.13 -8.88 -8.39
CA PRO A 29 7.96 -8.72 -9.27
C PRO A 29 6.66 -9.28 -8.70
N ALA A 30 6.73 -10.40 -7.96
CA ALA A 30 5.58 -10.97 -7.26
C ALA A 30 5.04 -10.02 -6.18
N CYS A 31 5.94 -9.41 -5.41
CA CYS A 31 5.58 -8.45 -4.36
C CYS A 31 5.03 -7.15 -4.94
N GLU A 32 5.51 -6.69 -6.10
CA GLU A 32 4.92 -5.56 -6.83
C GLU A 32 3.45 -5.85 -7.19
N GLN A 33 3.15 -7.04 -7.70
CA GLN A 33 1.77 -7.43 -8.01
C GLN A 33 0.88 -7.47 -6.76
N LEU A 34 1.38 -7.97 -5.63
CA LEU A 34 0.66 -7.96 -4.36
C LEU A 34 0.36 -6.53 -3.89
N MET A 35 1.33 -5.62 -4.01
CA MET A 35 1.14 -4.20 -3.70
C MET A 35 0.08 -3.56 -4.58
N VAL A 36 0.08 -3.84 -5.88
CA VAL A 36 -0.95 -3.33 -6.80
C VAL A 36 -2.34 -3.87 -6.41
N LYS A 37 -2.47 -5.16 -6.10
CA LYS A 37 -3.73 -5.76 -5.64
C LYS A 37 -4.24 -5.14 -4.33
N PHE A 38 -3.32 -4.85 -3.40
CA PHE A 38 -3.64 -4.17 -2.15
C PHE A 38 -4.19 -2.76 -2.38
N ILE A 39 -3.52 -1.97 -3.22
CA ILE A 39 -3.96 -0.63 -3.61
C ILE A 39 -5.33 -0.69 -4.31
N ASP A 40 -5.50 -1.61 -5.26
CA ASP A 40 -6.77 -1.79 -5.97
C ASP A 40 -7.93 -2.14 -5.02
N THR A 41 -7.66 -2.93 -3.98
CA THR A 41 -8.66 -3.25 -2.95
C THR A 41 -9.05 -2.01 -2.14
N GLY A 42 -8.08 -1.14 -1.82
CA GLY A 42 -8.34 0.13 -1.13
C GLY A 42 -9.20 1.05 -1.99
N ILE A 43 -8.84 1.21 -3.26
CA ILE A 43 -9.58 2.04 -4.21
C ILE A 43 -11.02 1.56 -4.37
N LYS A 44 -11.25 0.24 -4.49
CA LYS A 44 -12.60 -0.31 -4.53
C LYS A 44 -13.41 0.03 -3.27
N ARG A 45 -12.80 -0.02 -2.09
CA ARG A 45 -13.46 0.43 -0.83
C ARG A 45 -13.78 1.92 -0.86
N MET A 46 -12.88 2.76 -1.37
CA MET A 46 -13.13 4.20 -1.55
C MET A 46 -14.24 4.47 -2.55
N GLU A 47 -14.32 3.70 -3.63
CA GLU A 47 -15.36 3.78 -4.66
C GLU A 47 -16.74 3.41 -4.08
N ILE A 48 -16.84 2.29 -3.37
CA ILE A 48 -18.08 1.84 -2.71
C ILE A 48 -18.55 2.90 -1.69
N ALA A 49 -17.62 3.50 -0.94
CA ALA A 49 -17.93 4.54 0.03
C ALA A 49 -18.20 5.92 -0.60
N GLN A 50 -18.03 6.07 -1.92
CA GLN A 50 -18.12 7.35 -2.66
C GLN A 50 -17.16 8.44 -2.15
N LEU A 51 -15.99 8.05 -1.62
CA LEU A 51 -14.99 8.95 -1.03
C LEU A 51 -13.78 9.21 -1.94
N PHE A 52 -13.84 8.84 -3.21
CA PHE A 52 -12.70 8.90 -4.14
C PHE A 52 -12.32 10.31 -4.61
N ASP A 53 -13.15 11.32 -4.33
CA ASP A 53 -12.87 12.73 -4.56
C ASP A 53 -12.57 13.51 -3.25
N ASP A 54 -12.72 12.87 -2.08
CA ASP A 54 -12.44 13.50 -0.79
C ASP A 54 -10.93 13.47 -0.51
N GLU A 55 -10.29 14.61 -0.72
CA GLU A 55 -8.85 14.79 -0.52
C GLU A 55 -8.38 14.42 0.90
N SER A 56 -9.22 14.61 1.93
CA SER A 56 -8.87 14.23 3.30
C SER A 56 -8.76 12.71 3.45
N LYS A 57 -9.65 11.96 2.78
CA LYS A 57 -9.66 10.49 2.78
C LYS A 57 -8.56 9.92 1.91
N ILE A 58 -8.23 10.58 0.80
CA ILE A 58 -7.08 10.20 -0.03
C ILE A 58 -5.78 10.36 0.76
N ARG A 59 -5.59 11.47 1.48
CA ARG A 59 -4.41 11.67 2.34
C ARG A 59 -4.32 10.63 3.44
N LEU A 60 -5.45 10.29 4.08
CA LEU A 60 -5.49 9.22 5.08
C LEU A 60 -5.06 7.87 4.48
N ALA A 61 -5.48 7.56 3.25
CA ALA A 61 -5.02 6.37 2.54
C ALA A 61 -3.51 6.40 2.25
N GLU A 62 -2.96 7.55 1.87
CA GLU A 62 -1.51 7.73 1.69
C GLU A 62 -0.71 7.54 2.99
N ASP A 63 -1.21 8.07 4.10
CA ASP A 63 -0.60 7.88 5.42
C ASP A 63 -0.66 6.42 5.87
N ASN A 64 -1.76 5.72 5.56
CA ASN A 64 -1.88 4.30 5.84
C ASN A 64 -0.99 3.43 4.95
N LEU A 65 -0.75 3.82 3.69
CA LEU A 65 0.29 3.17 2.88
C LEU A 65 1.67 3.33 3.51
N LYS A 66 1.98 4.51 4.04
CA LYS A 66 3.24 4.76 4.73
C LYS A 66 3.38 3.89 5.99
N LYS A 67 2.32 3.76 6.81
CA LYS A 67 2.28 2.83 7.95
C LYS A 67 2.50 1.39 7.50
N PHE A 68 1.79 0.96 6.45
CA PHE A 68 1.93 -0.37 5.88
C PHE A 68 3.36 -0.68 5.44
N ILE A 69 4.00 0.25 4.76
CA ILE A 69 5.38 0.08 4.30
C ILE A 69 6.37 0.02 5.47
N ARG A 70 6.09 0.74 6.57
CA ARG A 70 6.86 0.61 7.80
C ARG A 70 6.73 -0.78 8.41
N GLU A 71 5.53 -1.35 8.42
CA GLU A 71 5.31 -2.74 8.86
C GLU A 71 6.03 -3.73 7.94
N VAL A 72 5.94 -3.57 6.62
CA VAL A 72 6.69 -4.41 5.66
C VAL A 72 8.17 -4.35 5.96
N ARG A 73 8.75 -3.16 6.16
CA ARG A 73 10.17 -3.03 6.55
C ARG A 73 10.50 -3.79 7.83
N GLY A 74 9.63 -3.71 8.83
CA GLY A 74 9.78 -4.42 10.11
C GLY A 74 9.76 -5.94 9.92
N GLU A 75 8.81 -6.45 9.12
CA GLU A 75 8.72 -7.88 8.80
C GLU A 75 9.91 -8.36 7.97
N THR A 76 10.33 -7.60 6.96
CA THR A 76 11.52 -7.89 6.12
C THR A 76 12.80 -7.93 6.96
N SER A 77 12.92 -7.06 7.96
CA SER A 77 14.05 -7.09 8.90
C SER A 77 13.98 -8.31 9.82
N THR A 78 12.79 -8.62 10.36
CA THR A 78 12.56 -9.79 11.23
C THR A 78 12.82 -11.11 10.52
N GLN A 79 12.48 -11.20 9.23
CA GLN A 79 12.70 -12.38 8.39
C GLN A 79 14.13 -12.49 7.86
N GLY A 80 14.98 -11.47 8.07
CA GLY A 80 16.37 -11.47 7.62
C GLY A 80 16.55 -11.29 6.11
N THR A 81 15.53 -10.82 5.40
CA THR A 81 15.53 -10.66 3.93
C THR A 81 15.85 -9.24 3.48
N PHE A 82 16.03 -8.30 4.42
CA PHE A 82 16.37 -6.91 4.12
C PHE A 82 17.62 -6.78 3.22
N PRO A 83 17.59 -5.95 2.16
CA PRO A 83 16.52 -5.01 1.76
C PRO A 83 15.43 -5.60 0.85
N VAL A 84 15.50 -6.89 0.51
CA VAL A 84 14.59 -7.55 -0.43
C VAL A 84 13.28 -7.91 0.27
N VAL A 85 12.18 -7.41 -0.26
CA VAL A 85 10.84 -7.74 0.23
C VAL A 85 10.36 -9.02 -0.41
N GLU A 86 10.10 -10.01 0.44
CA GLU A 86 9.48 -11.27 0.08
C GLU A 86 7.99 -11.29 0.44
N GLU A 87 7.27 -12.24 -0.14
CA GLU A 87 5.83 -12.36 0.04
C GLU A 87 5.44 -12.51 1.52
N GLY A 88 6.22 -13.26 2.30
CA GLY A 88 6.00 -13.44 3.74
C GLY A 88 6.02 -12.12 4.51
N SER A 89 6.83 -11.14 4.10
CA SER A 89 6.89 -9.83 4.75
C SER A 89 5.64 -8.99 4.45
N ILE A 90 5.16 -9.04 3.21
CA ILE A 90 3.91 -8.37 2.80
C ILE A 90 2.73 -9.00 3.52
N GLN A 91 2.64 -10.33 3.56
CA GLN A 91 1.55 -11.04 4.23
C GLN A 91 1.52 -10.76 5.73
N GLY A 92 2.70 -10.72 6.38
CA GLY A 92 2.82 -10.34 7.80
C GLY A 92 2.30 -8.92 8.07
N ALA A 93 2.71 -7.96 7.25
CA ALA A 93 2.24 -6.57 7.36
C ALA A 93 0.74 -6.44 7.06
N LEU A 94 0.21 -7.19 6.08
CA LEU A 94 -1.21 -7.18 5.75
C LEU A 94 -2.06 -7.65 6.92
N LYS A 95 -1.67 -8.71 7.64
CA LYS A 95 -2.39 -9.18 8.82
C LYS A 95 -2.57 -8.11 9.89
N LYS A 96 -1.65 -7.13 9.97
CA LYS A 96 -1.70 -6.03 10.94
C LYS A 96 -2.60 -4.86 10.51
N ILE A 97 -2.85 -4.66 9.21
CA ILE A 97 -3.47 -3.42 8.68
C ILE A 97 -4.74 -3.68 7.84
N GLN A 98 -4.91 -4.87 7.27
CA GLN A 98 -5.89 -5.16 6.22
C GLN A 98 -7.36 -4.91 6.62
N SER A 99 -7.72 -5.10 7.89
CA SER A 99 -9.09 -4.88 8.36
C SER A 99 -9.52 -3.42 8.25
N LEU A 100 -8.58 -2.48 8.35
CA LEU A 100 -8.86 -1.06 8.43
C LEU A 100 -8.43 -0.29 7.17
N TRP A 101 -7.71 -0.91 6.23
CA TRP A 101 -7.34 -0.30 4.95
C TRP A 101 -8.56 0.17 4.14
N PRO A 102 -8.60 1.38 3.56
CA PRO A 102 -7.55 2.40 3.55
C PRO A 102 -7.65 3.48 4.65
N TYR A 103 -8.47 3.30 5.68
CA TYR A 103 -8.83 4.34 6.66
C TYR A 103 -8.43 4.03 8.12
N SER A 104 -7.40 3.20 8.33
CA SER A 104 -6.83 2.87 9.65
C SER A 104 -6.01 4.00 10.29
#